data_AF-A0AAU8HPK2-F1
#
_entry.id   AF-A0AAU8HPK2-F1
#
_cell.length_a   1.000
_cell.length_b   1.000
_cell.length_c   1.000
_cell.angle_alpha   90.00
_cell.angle_beta   90.00
_cell.angle_gamma   90.00
#
_symmetry.space_group_name_H-M   'P 1'
#
loop_
_entity.id
_entity.type
_entity.pdbx_description
1 polymer ?
#
loop_
_entity_poly.entity_id
_entity_poly.type
_entity_poly.pdbx_seq_one_letter_code
_entity_poly.pdbx_strand_id
1 'polypeptide(L)' 'SATYEDIKAVIKEAANGELKGILSYTEDEIVSTDLIGDNNSSIFD' A
#
# COMPACT_ATOMS: atom_id res chain seq x y z
N SER A 1 10.72 -5.83 -19.27
CA SER A 1 9.42 -5.28 -18.86
C SER A 1 9.28 -5.57 -17.39
N ALA A 2 9.12 -4.55 -16.54
CA ALA A 2 8.73 -4.79 -15.16
C ALA A 2 7.24 -5.11 -15.18
N THR A 3 6.86 -6.27 -14.68
CA THR A 3 5.46 -6.69 -14.61
C THR A 3 4.80 -6.04 -13.41
N TYR A 4 3.50 -5.76 -13.50
CA TYR A 4 2.76 -5.14 -12.39
C TYR A 4 2.86 -5.98 -11.10
N GLU A 5 2.98 -7.30 -11.24
CA GLU A 5 3.22 -8.24 -10.13
C GLU A 5 4.58 -8.00 -9.44
N ASP A 6 5.63 -7.68 -10.19
CA ASP A 6 6.94 -7.35 -9.60
C ASP A 6 6.85 -6.06 -8.79
N ILE A 7 6.11 -5.07 -9.28
CA ILE A 7 5.89 -3.80 -8.59
C ILE A 7 5.10 -4.04 -7.30
N LYS A 8 4.01 -4.82 -7.36
CA LYS A 8 3.23 -5.20 -6.17
C LYS A 8 4.08 -5.91 -5.13
N ALA A 9 4.91 -6.87 -5.53
CA ALA A 9 5.78 -7.59 -4.62
C ALA A 9 6.75 -6.66 -3.89
N VAL A 10 7.39 -5.74 -4.62
CA VAL A 10 8.34 -4.76 -4.04
C VAL A 10 7.63 -3.74 -3.15
N ILE A 11 6.46 -3.25 -3.57
CA ILE A 11 5.66 -2.31 -2.77
C ILE A 11 5.19 -2.98 -1.47
N LYS A 12 4.72 -4.24 -1.55
CA LYS A 12 4.24 -5.01 -0.39
C LYS A 12 5.37 -5.30 0.61
N GLU A 13 6.56 -5.63 0.12
CA GLU A 13 7.77 -5.76 0.95
C GLU A 13 8.13 -4.43 1.61
N ALA A 14 8.16 -3.33 0.86
CA ALA A 14 8.48 -2.01 1.39
C ALA A 14 7.47 -1.53 2.44
N ALA A 15 6.17 -1.74 2.18
CA ALA A 15 5.07 -1.43 3.10
C ALA A 15 5.12 -2.25 4.40
N ASN A 16 5.56 -3.51 4.33
CA ASN A 16 5.73 -4.35 5.52
C ASN A 16 7.09 -4.17 6.23
N GLY A 17 8.06 -3.55 5.55
CA GLY A 17 9.42 -3.33 6.02
C GLY A 17 9.65 -1.89 6.47
N GLU A 18 10.47 -1.16 5.72
CA GLU A 18 10.95 0.17 6.08
C GLU A 18 9.86 1.24 6.08
N LEU A 19 8.80 1.06 5.28
CA LEU A 19 7.69 2.00 5.18
C LEU A 19 6.49 1.58 6.05
N LYS A 20 6.66 0.60 6.93
CA LYS A 20 5.60 0.12 7.82
C LYS A 20 5.10 1.25 8.73
N GLY A 21 3.83 1.62 8.55
CA GLY A 21 3.18 2.75 9.23
C GLY A 21 3.24 4.08 8.48
N ILE A 22 3.88 4.13 7.30
CA ILE A 22 3.89 5.28 6.39
C ILE A 22 3.20 4.91 5.06
N LEU A 23 3.55 3.76 4.49
CA LEU A 23 2.97 3.20 3.29
C LEU A 23 2.18 1.95 3.68
N SER A 24 0.87 1.98 3.42
CA SER A 24 0.02 0.79 3.53
C SER A 24 -0.24 0.24 2.13
N TYR A 25 -0.19 -1.08 2.00
CA TYR A 25 -0.52 -1.79 0.77
C TYR A 25 -1.76 -2.63 1.01
N THR A 26 -2.81 -2.40 0.23
CA THR A 26 -4.05 -3.17 0.28
C THR A 26 -4.43 -3.57 -1.15
N GLU A 27 -5.08 -4.72 -1.32
CA GLU A 27 -5.73 -5.09 -2.60
C GLU A 27 -7.23 -5.27 -2.38
N ASP A 28 -7.72 -4.89 -1.20
CA ASP A 28 -9.13 -4.90 -0.86
C ASP A 28 -9.80 -3.67 -1.48
N GLU A 29 -11.01 -3.84 -2.00
CA GLU A 29 -11.85 -2.75 -2.49
C GLU A 29 -12.26 -1.84 -1.32
N ILE A 30 -11.33 -0.97 -0.90
CA ILE A 30 -11.57 0.04 0.11
C ILE A 30 -12.14 1.29 -0.56
N VAL A 31 -13.16 1.88 0.06
CA VAL A 31 -13.70 3.14 -0.44
C VAL A 31 -12.93 4.30 0.16
N SER A 32 -12.91 5.45 -0.53
CA SER A 32 -12.24 6.67 -0.05
C SER A 32 -12.68 7.10 1.35
N THR A 33 -13.88 6.69 1.78
CA THR A 33 -14.41 6.89 3.13
C THR A 33 -13.65 6.11 4.21
N ASP A 34 -13.13 4.92 3.89
CA ASP A 34 -12.36 4.08 4.82
C ASP A 34 -10.98 4.67 5.10
N LEU A 35 -10.49 5.52 4.20
CA LEU A 35 -9.22 6.23 4.32
C LEU A 35 -9.31 7.47 5.22
N ILE A 36 -10.53 7.89 5.60
CA ILE A 36 -10.74 9.09 6.42
C ILE A 36 -10.31 8.77 7.86
N GLY A 37 -9.15 9.29 8.27
CA GLY A 37 -8.57 9.09 9.59
C GLY A 37 -7.49 8.02 9.66
N ASP A 38 -7.15 7.42 8.53
CA ASP A 38 -6.01 6.51 8.43
C ASP A 38 -4.70 7.31 8.65
N ASN A 39 -3.85 6.82 9.55
CA ASN A 39 -2.58 7.48 9.91
C ASN A 39 -1.46 7.20 8.90
N ASN A 40 -1.69 6.31 7.92
CA ASN A 40 -0.71 6.04 6.89
C ASN A 40 -0.66 7.21 5.91
N SER A 41 0.55 7.68 5.62
CA SER A 41 0.76 8.84 4.76
C SER A 41 0.44 8.56 3.29
N SER A 42 0.42 7.30 2.88
CA SER A 42 0.05 6.86 1.53
C SER A 42 -0.46 5.42 1.57
N ILE A 43 -1.50 5.14 0.79
CA ILE A 43 -2.10 3.80 0.65
C ILE A 43 -2.06 3.44 -0.82
N PHE A 44 -1.46 2.29 -1.11
CA PHE A 44 -1.35 1.72 -2.44
C PHE A 44 -2.39 0.62 -2.57
N ASP A 45 -3.33 0.83 -3.49
CA ASP A 45 -4.41 -0.07 -3.91
C ASP A 45 -4.21 -0.45 -5.39
#